data_AF-A0A330GZ75-F1
#
_entry.id   AF-A0A330GZ75-F1
#
_cell.length_a   1.000
_cell.length_b   1.000
_cell.length_c   1.000
_cell.angle_alpha   90.00
_cell.angle_beta   90.00
_cell.angle_gamma   90.00
#
_symmetry.space_group_name_H-M   'P 1'
#
loop_
_entity.id
_entity.type
_entity.pdbx_description
1 polymer ?
#
loop_
_entity_poly.entity_id
_entity_poly.type
_entity_poly.pdbx_seq_one_letter_code
_entity_poly.pdbx_strand_id
1 'polypeptide(L)'
;MAQGVEGMKKSDQFLQLAQMIGLPTNATDDRLAQQAKDDFGVQRDHIQALMDSANWLVSRPQVEVFPLLNQLGNLVVEWQPVGYESVCYKSQEFEPRFFGRYETSRALGPQYGHRPVSELMYFKEPVAYLRRSGVNSAASFALICGIQARFEELRSEISRSLSVVCESRISAVLRGDEAWIEVSDAT
;
A
#
# COMPACT_ATOMS: atom_id res chain seq x y z
N MET A 1 -17.23 5.39 -24.79
CA MET A 1 -16.30 4.25 -24.91
C MET A 1 -15.79 3.87 -23.53
N ALA A 2 -16.56 3.10 -22.75
CA ALA A 2 -16.24 2.76 -21.36
C ALA A 2 -16.73 1.34 -20.97
N GLN A 3 -16.50 0.34 -21.83
CA GLN A 3 -16.87 -1.06 -21.58
C GLN A 3 -15.64 -1.96 -21.30
N GLY A 4 -14.45 -1.40 -21.11
CA GLY A 4 -13.19 -2.16 -20.99
C GLY A 4 -12.67 -2.39 -19.57
N VAL A 5 -13.26 -1.80 -18.52
CA VAL A 5 -12.67 -1.76 -17.17
C VAL A 5 -13.31 -2.80 -16.22
N GLU A 6 -14.50 -3.34 -16.52
CA GLU A 6 -15.22 -4.28 -15.64
C GLU A 6 -14.55 -5.66 -15.46
N GLY A 7 -13.50 -5.97 -16.22
CA GLY A 7 -12.75 -7.24 -16.12
C GLY A 7 -11.37 -7.14 -15.47
N MET A 8 -10.84 -5.93 -15.24
CA MET A 8 -9.51 -5.75 -14.68
C MET A 8 -9.57 -5.79 -13.15
N LYS A 9 -8.95 -6.80 -12.55
CA LYS A 9 -8.92 -7.00 -11.09
C LYS A 9 -7.52 -6.99 -10.50
N LYS A 10 -6.49 -7.09 -11.35
CA LYS A 10 -5.10 -7.21 -10.89
C LYS A 10 -4.29 -5.96 -11.17
N SER A 11 -3.39 -5.62 -10.25
CA SER A 11 -2.50 -4.46 -10.33
C SER A 11 -1.69 -4.41 -11.63
N ASP A 12 -1.14 -5.55 -12.07
CA ASP A 12 -0.39 -5.68 -13.33
C ASP A 12 -1.22 -5.35 -14.59
N GLN A 13 -2.52 -5.66 -14.59
CA GLN A 13 -3.39 -5.36 -15.73
C GLN A 13 -3.56 -3.85 -15.89
N PHE A 14 -3.64 -3.13 -14.78
CA PHE A 14 -3.71 -1.67 -14.78
C PHE A 14 -2.38 -1.03 -15.19
N LEU A 15 -1.23 -1.60 -14.80
CA LEU A 15 0.07 -1.15 -15.28
C LEU A 15 0.20 -1.32 -16.80
N GLN A 16 -0.22 -2.47 -17.34
CA GLN A 16 -0.25 -2.72 -18.78
C GLN A 16 -1.17 -1.74 -19.50
N LEU A 17 -2.37 -1.51 -18.95
CA LEU A 17 -3.31 -0.52 -19.50
C LEU A 17 -2.69 0.88 -19.53
N ALA A 18 -2.06 1.31 -18.42
CA ALA A 18 -1.38 2.60 -18.33
C ALA A 18 -0.29 2.74 -19.41
N GLN A 19 0.52 1.70 -19.63
CA GLN A 19 1.53 1.67 -20.69
C GLN A 19 0.92 1.77 -22.09
N MET A 20 -0.19 1.06 -22.35
CA MET A 20 -0.89 1.10 -23.64
C MET A 20 -1.46 2.49 -23.96
N ILE A 21 -1.92 3.23 -22.95
CA ILE A 21 -2.56 4.54 -23.12
C ILE A 21 -1.59 5.72 -22.94
N GLY A 22 -0.30 5.45 -22.84
CA GLY A 22 0.75 6.47 -22.94
C GLY A 22 1.55 6.74 -21.67
N LEU A 23 1.57 5.83 -20.69
CA LEU A 23 2.59 5.84 -19.65
C LEU A 23 3.95 5.49 -20.30
N PRO A 24 4.98 6.37 -20.21
CA PRO A 24 6.26 6.12 -20.86
C PRO A 24 6.90 4.82 -20.35
N THR A 25 7.16 3.87 -21.25
CA THR A 25 7.76 2.57 -20.91
C THR A 25 9.24 2.66 -20.52
N ASN A 26 9.93 3.69 -21.03
CA ASN A 26 11.40 3.85 -21.00
C ASN A 26 11.89 5.09 -20.24
N ALA A 27 11.05 5.72 -19.42
CA ALA A 27 11.54 6.79 -18.57
C ALA A 27 12.35 6.17 -17.41
N THR A 28 13.67 6.03 -17.62
CA THR A 28 14.64 5.69 -16.56
C THR A 28 14.56 6.64 -15.35
N ASP A 29 13.94 7.81 -15.53
CA ASP A 29 13.67 8.79 -14.48
C ASP A 29 12.22 8.75 -13.93
N ASP A 30 11.36 7.88 -14.46
CA ASP A 30 9.98 7.73 -13.97
C ASP A 30 9.93 6.80 -12.78
N ARG A 31 10.21 7.41 -11.63
CA ARG A 31 10.19 6.79 -10.32
C ARG A 31 8.86 6.12 -10.00
N LEU A 32 7.73 6.64 -10.50
CA LEU A 32 6.41 6.08 -10.24
C LEU A 32 6.20 4.82 -11.07
N ALA A 33 6.54 4.86 -12.36
CA ALA A 33 6.49 3.69 -13.22
C ALA A 33 7.46 2.60 -12.73
N GLN A 34 8.63 2.97 -12.22
CA GLN A 34 9.56 2.03 -11.62
C GLN A 34 9.01 1.41 -10.33
N GLN A 35 8.44 2.21 -9.42
CA GLN A 35 7.78 1.66 -8.23
C GLN A 35 6.59 0.76 -8.58
N ALA A 36 5.84 1.06 -9.65
CA ALA A 36 4.75 0.22 -10.15
C ALA A 36 5.28 -1.11 -10.73
N LYS A 37 6.37 -1.07 -11.51
CA LYS A 37 7.06 -2.27 -12.02
C LYS A 37 7.64 -3.12 -10.88
N ASP A 38 8.15 -2.47 -9.85
CA ASP A 38 8.71 -3.08 -8.64
C ASP A 38 7.61 -3.38 -7.63
N ASP A 39 6.57 -4.09 -8.07
CA ASP A 39 5.48 -4.61 -7.25
C ASP A 39 4.67 -3.51 -6.53
N PHE A 40 4.49 -2.37 -7.20
CA PHE A 40 3.72 -1.25 -6.66
C PHE A 40 4.19 -0.83 -5.25
N GLY A 41 5.51 -0.71 -5.07
CA GLY A 41 6.10 -0.20 -3.82
C GLY A 41 5.93 -1.10 -2.60
N VAL A 42 5.49 -2.34 -2.79
CA VAL A 42 5.36 -3.36 -1.74
C VAL A 42 6.73 -3.69 -1.14
N GLN A 43 6.81 -3.69 0.19
CA GLN A 43 7.99 -4.08 0.95
C GLN A 43 7.91 -5.57 1.29
N ARG A 44 8.35 -6.43 0.36
CA ARG A 44 8.21 -7.90 0.49
C ARG A 44 8.83 -8.46 1.76
N ASP A 45 9.98 -7.95 2.18
CA ASP A 45 10.64 -8.39 3.41
C ASP A 45 9.77 -8.10 4.65
N HIS A 46 9.03 -7.00 4.65
CA HIS A 46 8.15 -6.62 5.76
C HIS A 46 6.91 -7.52 5.81
N ILE A 47 6.34 -7.83 4.64
CA ILE A 47 5.25 -8.82 4.54
C ILE A 47 5.73 -10.18 5.03
N GLN A 48 6.91 -10.63 4.58
CA GLN A 48 7.44 -11.92 4.99
C GLN A 48 7.69 -11.98 6.49
N ALA A 49 8.21 -10.90 7.09
CA ALA A 49 8.38 -10.81 8.55
C ALA A 49 7.04 -10.87 9.29
N LEU A 50 6.01 -10.16 8.81
CA LEU A 50 4.65 -10.21 9.37
C LEU A 50 4.04 -11.62 9.23
N MET A 51 4.28 -12.29 8.11
CA MET A 51 3.70 -13.58 7.74
C MET A 51 4.45 -14.79 8.33
N ASP A 52 5.60 -14.57 8.97
CA ASP A 52 6.39 -15.62 9.59
C ASP A 52 5.74 -16.07 10.91
N SER A 53 5.24 -17.31 10.92
CA SER A 53 4.56 -17.89 12.07
C SER A 53 5.44 -18.07 13.30
N ALA A 54 6.78 -18.02 13.15
CA ALA A 54 7.70 -17.98 14.27
C ALA A 54 7.60 -16.66 15.07
N ASN A 55 6.96 -15.62 14.52
CA ASN A 55 6.71 -14.36 15.20
C ASN A 55 5.34 -14.30 15.89
N TRP A 56 4.56 -15.39 15.89
CA TRP A 56 3.20 -15.42 16.40
C TRP A 56 3.10 -16.26 17.68
N LEU A 57 2.28 -15.81 18.63
CA LEU A 57 1.92 -16.55 19.85
C LEU A 57 0.59 -17.29 19.72
N VAL A 58 -0.14 -17.05 18.63
CA VAL A 58 -1.42 -17.69 18.31
C VAL A 58 -1.41 -18.19 16.87
N SER A 59 -2.31 -19.11 16.53
CA SER A 59 -2.36 -19.71 15.18
C SER A 59 -2.76 -18.73 14.09
N ARG A 60 -3.49 -17.66 14.44
CA ARG A 60 -3.99 -16.66 13.49
C ARG A 60 -4.09 -15.28 14.15
N PRO A 61 -2.99 -14.51 14.22
CA PRO A 61 -3.00 -13.18 14.80
C PRO A 61 -3.95 -12.24 14.09
N GLN A 62 -4.46 -11.26 14.82
CA GLN A 62 -5.28 -10.18 14.32
C GLN A 62 -4.46 -8.91 14.11
N VAL A 63 -4.63 -8.30 12.95
CA VAL A 63 -3.96 -7.06 12.58
C VAL A 63 -4.94 -6.09 11.93
N GLU A 64 -4.73 -4.81 12.17
CA GLU A 64 -5.28 -3.73 11.40
C GLU A 64 -4.34 -3.43 10.24
N VAL A 65 -4.85 -3.38 9.01
CA VAL A 65 -4.09 -2.94 7.83
C VAL A 65 -4.79 -1.73 7.24
N PHE A 66 -4.08 -0.61 7.10
CA PHE A 66 -4.68 0.65 6.71
C PHE A 66 -3.76 1.47 5.79
N PRO A 67 -4.28 2.02 4.69
CA PRO A 67 -3.61 3.05 3.91
C PRO A 67 -3.68 4.42 4.60
N LEU A 68 -2.68 5.27 4.36
CA LEU A 68 -2.69 6.69 4.73
C LEU A 68 -1.89 7.53 3.73
N LEU A 69 -2.23 8.81 3.63
CA LEU A 69 -1.44 9.83 2.93
C LEU A 69 -0.78 10.73 3.98
N ASN A 70 0.55 10.70 4.05
CA ASN A 70 1.26 11.55 5.00
C ASN A 70 1.35 13.01 4.52
N GLN A 71 1.82 13.92 5.38
CA GLN A 71 1.89 15.36 5.08
C GLN A 71 2.77 15.70 3.86
N LEU A 72 3.68 14.81 3.48
CA LEU A 72 4.51 14.95 2.28
C LEU A 72 3.82 14.38 1.03
N GLY A 73 2.56 13.95 1.13
CA GLY A 73 1.80 13.37 0.02
C GLY A 73 2.25 11.96 -0.36
N ASN A 74 3.02 11.27 0.48
CA ASN A 74 3.36 9.87 0.25
C ASN A 74 2.20 8.98 0.66
N LEU A 75 1.93 7.96 -0.14
CA LEU A 75 1.02 6.89 0.23
C LEU A 75 1.81 5.82 0.99
N VAL A 76 1.31 5.46 2.16
CA VAL A 76 1.84 4.38 2.99
C VAL A 76 0.70 3.43 3.30
N VAL A 77 0.94 2.13 3.21
CA VAL A 77 0.06 1.12 3.79
C VAL A 77 0.79 0.53 4.97
N GLU A 78 0.19 0.65 6.14
CA GLU A 78 0.75 0.16 7.39
C GLU A 78 -0.06 -1.00 7.95
N TRP A 79 0.57 -1.76 8.84
CA TRP A 79 -0.13 -2.68 9.71
C TRP A 79 0.17 -2.38 11.18
N GLN A 80 -0.77 -2.70 12.05
CA GLN A 80 -0.57 -2.77 13.49
C GLN A 80 -1.39 -3.91 14.10
N PRO A 81 -1.01 -4.41 15.29
CA PRO A 81 -1.86 -5.32 16.06
C PRO A 81 -3.21 -4.67 16.38
N VAL A 82 -4.29 -5.44 16.37
CA VAL A 82 -5.61 -4.92 16.74
C VAL A 82 -5.59 -4.35 18.17
N GLY A 83 -6.13 -3.14 18.34
CA GLY A 83 -6.24 -2.50 19.65
C GLY A 83 -4.91 -1.98 20.22
N TYR A 84 -3.85 -1.88 19.41
CA TYR A 84 -2.53 -1.38 19.81
C TYR A 84 -2.58 0.03 20.44
N GLU A 85 -3.50 0.90 20.00
CA GLU A 85 -3.67 2.24 20.58
C GLU A 85 -4.46 2.26 21.90
N SER A 86 -5.09 1.14 22.28
CA SER A 86 -5.78 1.02 23.56
C SER A 86 -4.77 0.66 24.66
N VAL A 87 -4.84 1.35 25.80
CA VAL A 87 -3.95 1.18 26.97
C VAL A 87 -3.97 -0.25 27.56
N CYS A 88 -4.82 -1.14 27.04
CA CYS A 88 -4.87 -2.55 27.38
C CYS A 88 -4.13 -3.38 26.33
N TYR A 89 -2.83 -3.61 26.53
CA TYR A 89 -1.99 -4.62 25.84
C TYR A 89 -2.47 -6.07 26.10
N LYS A 90 -3.76 -6.37 25.90
CA LYS A 90 -4.39 -7.59 26.42
C LYS A 90 -4.30 -8.82 25.54
N SER A 91 -3.65 -8.74 24.38
CA SER A 91 -3.19 -9.94 23.69
C SER A 91 -2.01 -9.59 22.81
N GLN A 92 -0.79 -9.75 23.35
CA GLN A 92 0.39 -9.83 22.48
C GLN A 92 0.26 -11.15 21.72
N GLU A 93 -0.44 -11.12 20.58
CA GLU A 93 -0.59 -12.25 19.65
C GLU A 93 0.70 -12.51 18.85
N PHE A 94 1.72 -11.69 19.11
CA PHE A 94 3.03 -11.69 18.50
C PHE A 94 4.12 -11.90 19.54
N GLU A 95 5.21 -12.53 19.12
CA GLU A 95 6.41 -12.75 19.92
C GLU A 95 6.98 -11.43 20.45
N PRO A 96 7.36 -11.32 21.74
CA PRO A 96 7.83 -10.06 22.34
C PRO A 96 9.02 -9.45 21.60
N ARG A 97 9.91 -10.28 21.04
CA ARG A 97 11.07 -9.80 20.26
C ARG A 97 10.69 -9.22 18.91
N PHE A 98 9.64 -9.73 18.28
CA PHE A 98 9.12 -9.18 17.04
C PHE A 98 8.37 -7.88 17.33
N PHE A 99 7.53 -7.88 18.38
CA PHE A 99 6.81 -6.70 18.83
C PHE A 99 7.73 -5.54 19.22
N GLY A 100 8.78 -5.79 20.01
CA GLY A 100 9.75 -4.75 20.37
C GLY A 100 10.53 -4.20 19.16
N ARG A 101 10.79 -5.02 18.13
CA ARG A 101 11.37 -4.55 16.86
C ARG A 101 10.38 -3.66 16.09
N TYR A 102 9.12 -4.06 16.04
CA TYR A 102 8.03 -3.26 15.48
C TYR A 102 7.95 -1.88 16.16
N GLU A 103 7.85 -1.82 17.50
CA GLU A 103 7.76 -0.58 18.27
C GLU A 103 8.98 0.33 18.04
N THR A 104 10.17 -0.25 18.10
CA THR A 104 11.43 0.49 17.89
C THR A 104 11.46 1.09 16.48
N SER A 105 11.09 0.31 15.46
CA SER A 105 11.12 0.77 14.08
C SER A 105 10.10 1.89 13.81
N ARG A 106 8.91 1.79 14.43
CA ARG A 106 7.86 2.82 14.35
C ARG A 106 8.30 4.12 15.02
N ALA A 107 9.04 4.05 16.13
CA ALA A 107 9.54 5.21 16.85
C ALA A 107 10.69 5.94 16.13
N LEU A 108 11.58 5.21 15.44
CA LEU A 108 12.74 5.79 14.76
C LEU A 108 12.38 6.48 13.44
N GLY A 109 11.36 5.98 12.74
CA GLY A 109 10.90 6.50 11.46
C GLY A 109 11.88 6.30 10.29
N PRO A 110 11.50 6.69 9.06
CA PRO A 110 12.24 6.38 7.82
C PRO A 110 13.59 7.09 7.67
N GLN A 111 13.88 8.07 8.52
CA GLN A 111 15.06 8.95 8.45
C GLN A 111 16.40 8.25 8.75
N TYR A 112 16.36 7.03 9.30
CA TYR A 112 17.56 6.23 9.60
C TYR A 112 17.90 5.19 8.52
N GLY A 113 17.43 5.39 7.28
CA GLY A 113 17.81 4.56 6.13
C GLY A 113 17.07 3.22 6.02
N HIS A 114 16.21 2.88 6.98
CA HIS A 114 15.33 1.72 6.95
C HIS A 114 13.88 2.15 7.16
N ARG A 115 12.96 1.56 6.39
CA ARG A 115 11.53 1.75 6.60
C ARG A 115 11.07 0.92 7.81
N PRO A 116 10.10 1.41 8.60
CA PRO A 116 9.49 0.62 9.65
C PRO A 116 8.94 -0.71 9.12
N VAL A 117 9.06 -1.80 9.90
CA VAL A 117 8.50 -3.11 9.53
C VAL A 117 6.96 -3.07 9.45
N SER A 118 6.35 -2.03 10.02
CA SER A 118 4.93 -1.73 9.89
C SER A 118 4.55 -1.26 8.49
N GLU A 119 5.46 -0.67 7.70
CA GLU A 119 5.17 -0.19 6.34
C GLU A 119 5.19 -1.35 5.33
N LEU A 120 4.03 -1.81 4.89
CA LEU A 120 3.88 -2.92 3.94
C LEU A 120 3.98 -2.47 2.48
N MET A 121 3.60 -1.23 2.18
CA MET A 121 3.61 -0.66 0.85
C MET A 121 3.88 0.83 0.95
N TYR A 122 4.75 1.35 0.08
CA TYR A 122 5.11 2.75 0.08
C TYR A 122 5.24 3.31 -1.34
N PHE A 123 4.56 4.42 -1.57
CA PHE A 123 4.66 5.23 -2.78
C PHE A 123 5.04 6.65 -2.43
N LYS A 124 6.14 7.14 -3.02
CA LYS A 124 6.56 8.52 -2.80
C LYS A 124 5.79 9.46 -3.70
N GLU A 125 5.10 10.42 -3.10
CA GLU A 125 4.43 11.53 -3.79
C GLU A 125 3.63 11.12 -5.04
N PRO A 126 2.85 10.00 -5.04
CA PRO A 126 2.26 9.47 -6.28
C PRO A 126 1.37 10.49 -7.00
N VAL A 127 0.56 11.26 -6.26
CA VAL A 127 -0.32 12.28 -6.85
C VAL A 127 0.47 13.46 -7.41
N ALA A 128 1.44 13.99 -6.65
CA ALA A 128 2.22 15.15 -7.09
C ALA A 128 3.09 14.80 -8.31
N TYR A 129 3.60 13.57 -8.40
CA TYR A 129 4.34 13.10 -9.56
C TYR A 129 3.45 13.03 -10.82
N LEU A 130 2.27 12.41 -10.71
CA LEU A 130 1.33 12.31 -11.82
C LEU A 130 0.94 13.68 -12.39
N ARG A 131 0.81 14.70 -11.54
CA ARG A 131 0.53 16.08 -11.97
C ARG A 131 1.71 16.76 -12.68
N ARG A 132 2.94 16.48 -12.26
CA ARG A 132 4.15 17.13 -12.82
C ARG A 132 4.69 16.46 -14.08
N SER A 133 4.41 15.17 -14.25
CA SER A 133 5.01 14.33 -15.31
C SER A 133 4.42 14.56 -16.70
N GLY A 134 3.35 15.36 -16.83
CA GLY A 134 2.67 15.58 -18.11
C GLY A 134 2.05 14.30 -18.70
N VAL A 135 1.94 13.25 -17.88
CA VAL A 135 1.36 11.96 -18.24
C VAL A 135 -0.14 12.15 -18.51
N ASN A 136 -0.63 11.47 -19.54
CA ASN A 136 -2.05 11.46 -19.89
C ASN A 136 -2.91 11.14 -18.66
N SER A 137 -3.97 11.92 -18.43
CA SER A 137 -4.88 11.76 -17.29
C SER A 137 -5.47 10.34 -17.17
N ALA A 138 -5.74 9.67 -18.30
CA ALA A 138 -6.18 8.29 -18.33
C ALA A 138 -5.08 7.30 -17.90
N ALA A 139 -3.82 7.53 -18.31
CA ALA A 139 -2.67 6.74 -17.87
C ALA A 139 -2.44 6.90 -16.35
N SER A 140 -2.52 8.14 -15.86
CA SER A 140 -2.45 8.47 -14.45
C SER A 140 -3.55 7.78 -13.64
N PHE A 141 -4.79 7.82 -14.14
CA PHE A 141 -5.92 7.17 -13.51
C PHE A 141 -5.77 5.64 -13.48
N ALA A 142 -5.34 5.02 -14.59
CA ALA A 142 -5.07 3.59 -14.65
C ALA A 142 -3.98 3.18 -13.63
N LEU A 143 -2.91 3.96 -13.49
CA LEU A 143 -1.89 3.73 -12.46
C LEU A 143 -2.45 3.75 -11.04
N ILE A 144 -3.32 4.73 -10.73
CA ILE A 144 -3.95 4.81 -9.41
C ILE A 144 -4.90 3.62 -9.19
N CYS A 145 -5.66 3.20 -10.20
CA CYS A 145 -6.43 1.95 -10.11
C CYS A 145 -5.53 0.74 -9.85
N GLY A 146 -4.32 0.71 -10.42
CA GLY A 146 -3.31 -0.31 -10.13
C GLY A 146 -2.84 -0.29 -8.67
N ILE A 147 -2.60 0.89 -8.10
CA ILE A 147 -2.27 1.07 -6.67
C ILE A 147 -3.41 0.54 -5.78
N GLN A 148 -4.65 0.91 -6.08
CA GLN A 148 -5.84 0.41 -5.37
C GLN A 148 -5.94 -1.12 -5.48
N ALA A 149 -5.81 -1.68 -6.69
CA ALA A 149 -5.87 -3.11 -6.91
C ALA A 149 -4.74 -3.84 -6.15
N ARG A 150 -3.54 -3.28 -6.12
CA ARG A 150 -2.42 -3.87 -5.36
C ARG A 150 -2.71 -3.90 -3.87
N PHE A 151 -3.26 -2.83 -3.31
CA PHE A 151 -3.66 -2.81 -1.92
C PHE A 151 -4.68 -3.92 -1.59
N GLU A 152 -5.66 -4.15 -2.46
CA GLU A 152 -6.64 -5.22 -2.28
C GLU A 152 -6.03 -6.62 -2.42
N GLU A 153 -5.09 -6.80 -3.35
CA GLU A 153 -4.32 -8.04 -3.48
C GLU A 153 -3.48 -8.30 -2.22
N LEU A 154 -2.80 -7.28 -1.70
CA LEU A 154 -2.00 -7.34 -0.48
C LEU A 154 -2.87 -7.71 0.72
N ARG A 155 -4.02 -7.04 0.88
CA ARG A 155 -4.99 -7.36 1.93
C ARG A 155 -5.46 -8.81 1.83
N SER A 156 -5.76 -9.27 0.61
CA SER A 156 -6.17 -10.65 0.35
C SER A 156 -5.05 -11.66 0.63
N GLU A 157 -3.80 -11.32 0.32
CA GLU A 157 -2.61 -12.13 0.61
C GLU A 157 -2.43 -12.33 2.11
N ILE A 158 -2.48 -11.24 2.88
CA ILE A 158 -2.32 -11.24 4.35
C ILE A 158 -3.48 -11.99 5.03
N SER A 159 -4.72 -11.78 4.55
CA SER A 159 -5.93 -12.41 5.10
C SER A 159 -5.94 -13.94 5.00
N ARG A 160 -5.07 -14.54 4.18
CA ARG A 160 -4.93 -16.01 4.11
C ARG A 160 -4.33 -16.61 5.37
N SER A 161 -3.49 -15.86 6.08
CA SER A 161 -2.77 -16.36 7.27
C SER A 161 -3.08 -15.57 8.54
N LEU A 162 -3.48 -14.31 8.41
CA LEU A 162 -3.86 -13.45 9.52
C LEU A 162 -5.34 -13.12 9.48
N SER A 163 -5.88 -12.66 10.60
CA SER A 163 -7.21 -12.04 10.67
C SER A 163 -7.03 -10.54 10.46
N VAL A 164 -7.48 -10.03 9.30
CA VAL A 164 -7.28 -8.63 8.94
C VAL A 164 -8.54 -7.82 9.24
N VAL A 165 -8.40 -6.82 10.10
CA VAL A 165 -9.33 -5.70 10.23
C VAL A 165 -8.84 -4.60 9.30
N CYS A 166 -9.73 -4.07 8.46
CA CYS A 166 -9.36 -3.06 7.49
C CYS A 166 -10.53 -2.10 7.38
N GLU A 167 -10.43 -1.00 8.10
CA GLU A 167 -11.45 0.03 8.07
C GLU A 167 -11.19 1.01 6.93
N SER A 168 -9.96 1.25 6.47
CA SER A 168 -9.74 2.25 5.41
C SER A 168 -9.63 1.63 4.00
N ARG A 169 -9.92 2.44 2.97
CA ARG A 169 -9.89 2.06 1.55
C ARG A 169 -9.08 3.07 0.73
N ILE A 170 -8.47 2.59 -0.36
CA ILE A 170 -7.87 3.43 -1.40
C ILE A 170 -8.88 3.54 -2.54
N SER A 171 -9.13 4.77 -2.99
CA SER A 171 -10.00 5.05 -4.14
C SER A 171 -9.27 5.87 -5.21
N ALA A 172 -9.43 5.48 -6.46
CA ALA A 172 -9.06 6.29 -7.62
C ALA A 172 -10.18 7.29 -7.94
N VAL A 173 -9.88 8.58 -7.95
CA VAL A 173 -10.88 9.64 -8.22
C VAL A 173 -10.40 10.57 -9.32
N LEU A 174 -11.29 10.92 -10.25
CA LEU A 174 -11.05 11.97 -11.24
C LEU A 174 -11.69 13.27 -10.76
N ARG A 175 -10.91 14.36 -10.75
CA ARG A 175 -11.40 15.71 -10.46
C ARG A 175 -11.03 16.61 -11.64
N GLY A 176 -11.98 16.78 -12.56
CA GLY A 176 -11.70 17.36 -13.87
C GLY A 176 -10.78 16.43 -14.67
N ASP A 177 -9.67 16.96 -15.18
CA ASP A 177 -8.67 16.22 -15.94
C ASP A 177 -7.53 15.66 -15.07
N GLU A 178 -7.63 15.77 -13.73
CA GLU A 178 -6.60 15.29 -12.81
C GLU A 178 -7.05 14.01 -12.09
N ALA A 179 -6.14 13.05 -11.96
CA ALA A 179 -6.34 11.81 -11.22
C ALA A 179 -5.79 11.94 -9.79
N TRP A 180 -6.57 11.47 -8.82
CA TRP A 180 -6.33 11.61 -7.38
C TRP A 180 -6.42 10.27 -6.67
N ILE A 181 -5.63 10.14 -5.60
CA ILE A 181 -5.74 9.06 -4.62
C ILE A 181 -6.51 9.62 -3.44
N GLU A 182 -7.59 8.95 -3.07
CA GLU A 182 -8.32 9.22 -1.84
C GLU A 182 -8.16 8.03 -0.89
N VAL A 183 -7.94 8.35 0.38
CA VAL A 183 -7.96 7.40 1.48
C VAL A 183 -9.13 7.77 2.36
N SER A 184 -10.05 6.84 2.58
CA SER A 184 -11.26 7.05 3.37
C SER A 184 -11.57 5.85 4.25
N ASP A 185 -12.27 6.06 5.35
CA ASP A 185 -12.80 4.97 6.16
C ASP A 185 -13.98 4.29 5.46
N ALA A 186 -14.13 3.00 5.68
CA ALA A 186 -15.18 2.14 5.18
C ALA A 186 -16.39 2.33 6.09
N THR A 187 -17.28 3.20 5.64
CA THR A 187 -18.63 3.37 6.21
C THR A 187 -19.43 2.08 6.18
#